data_AF-V4JC67-F1
#
_entry.id   AF-V4JC67-F1
#
_cell.length_a   1.000
_cell.length_b   1.000
_cell.length_c   1.000
_cell.angle_alpha   90.00
_cell.angle_beta   90.00
_cell.angle_gamma   90.00
#
_symmetry.space_group_name_H-M   'P 1'
#
loop_
_entity.id
_entity.type
_entity.pdbx_description
1 polymer ?
#
loop_
_entity_poly.entity_id
_entity_poly.type
_entity_poly.pdbx_seq_one_letter_code
_entity_poly.pdbx_strand_id
1 'polypeptide(L)'
;MPTNPPVMRFWAVTAYDRVPRALLNSGGDITVSSTRGVEINPDGSVDIYFGQEAPKGKEANWVPTVSGKGFFVVFRFYGTLEGYIEKTWVMNDFEPVKLG
;
A
#
# COMPACT_ATOMS: atom_id res chain seq x y z
N MET A 1 4.38 -0.33 5.28
CA MET A 1 5.60 -0.19 4.46
C MET A 1 6.77 0.04 5.39
N PRO A 2 7.69 -0.93 5.53
CA PRO A 2 8.84 -0.81 6.43
C PRO A 2 9.75 0.36 6.07
N THR A 3 10.52 0.80 7.06
CA THR A 3 11.50 1.90 6.92
C THR A 3 12.56 1.55 5.88
N ASN A 4 13.17 2.60 5.30
CA ASN A 4 14.31 2.49 4.37
C ASN A 4 14.15 1.43 3.26
N PRO A 5 13.08 1.47 2.47
CA PRO A 5 12.95 0.52 1.38
C PRO A 5 14.11 0.65 0.39
N PRO A 6 14.71 -0.47 -0.03
CA PRO A 6 15.84 -0.49 -0.96
C PRO A 6 15.38 -0.16 -2.40
N VAL A 7 14.97 1.10 -2.61
CA VAL A 7 14.59 1.65 -3.92
C VAL A 7 15.23 3.01 -4.14
N MET A 8 15.77 3.21 -5.34
CA MET A 8 16.42 4.45 -5.76
C MET A 8 15.43 5.54 -6.17
N ARG A 9 14.24 5.16 -6.66
CA ARG A 9 13.22 6.11 -7.13
C ARG A 9 12.06 6.20 -6.15
N PHE A 10 11.14 5.24 -6.22
CA PHE A 10 9.92 5.26 -5.42
C PHE A 10 9.31 3.87 -5.29
N TRP A 11 8.29 3.74 -4.45
CA TRP A 11 7.44 2.56 -4.36
C TRP A 11 5.98 2.96 -4.55
N ALA A 12 5.17 2.03 -5.03
CA ALA A 12 3.73 2.19 -5.14
C ALA A 12 3.01 0.88 -4.89
N VAL A 13 1.80 0.95 -4.35
CA VAL A 13 0.87 -0.17 -4.24
C VAL A 13 -0.45 0.18 -4.90
N THR A 14 -1.01 -0.74 -5.68
CA THR A 14 -2.30 -0.56 -6.35
C THR A 14 -3.19 -1.77 -6.09
N ALA A 15 -4.49 -1.53 -5.84
CA ALA A 15 -5.49 -2.59 -5.66
C ALA A 15 -6.13 -3.03 -7.00
N TYR A 16 -6.38 -4.33 -7.10
CA TYR A 16 -6.92 -5.00 -8.29
C TYR A 16 -8.07 -5.92 -7.93
N ASP A 17 -9.04 -6.03 -8.84
CA ASP A 17 -10.13 -6.97 -8.73
C ASP A 17 -9.63 -8.41 -8.90
N ARG A 18 -9.97 -9.30 -7.97
CA ARG A 18 -9.53 -10.71 -7.97
C ARG A 18 -9.96 -11.48 -9.20
N VAL A 19 -11.14 -11.18 -9.78
CA VAL A 19 -11.74 -11.99 -10.84
C VAL A 19 -11.20 -11.62 -12.23
N PRO A 20 -11.41 -10.41 -12.75
CA PRO A 20 -10.88 -10.01 -14.05
C PRO A 20 -9.40 -9.61 -13.99
N ARG A 21 -8.80 -9.48 -12.80
CA ARG A 21 -7.41 -9.01 -12.59
C ARG A 21 -7.15 -7.61 -13.14
N ALA A 22 -8.21 -6.82 -13.26
CA ALA A 22 -8.19 -5.42 -13.67
C ALA A 22 -8.07 -4.50 -12.45
N LEU A 23 -7.89 -3.20 -12.68
CA LEU A 23 -7.94 -2.19 -11.63
C LEU A 23 -9.23 -2.32 -10.80
N LEU A 24 -9.10 -2.21 -9.48
CA LEU A 24 -10.26 -2.28 -8.60
C LEU A 24 -11.15 -1.05 -8.81
N ASN A 25 -12.39 -1.26 -9.21
CA ASN A 25 -13.39 -0.18 -9.28
C ASN A 25 -14.03 0.02 -7.90
N SER A 26 -13.45 0.90 -7.07
CA SER A 26 -13.92 1.21 -5.71
C SER A 26 -14.27 2.69 -5.49
N GLY A 27 -14.34 3.50 -6.55
CA GLY A 27 -14.83 4.87 -6.47
C GLY A 27 -13.86 5.93 -5.92
N GLY A 28 -12.57 5.59 -5.73
CA GLY A 28 -11.53 6.53 -5.30
C GLY A 28 -10.14 6.14 -5.82
N ASP A 29 -9.08 6.79 -5.33
CA ASP A 29 -7.71 6.44 -5.72
C ASP A 29 -7.34 5.08 -5.12
N ILE A 30 -7.12 4.11 -6.00
CA ILE A 30 -6.75 2.75 -5.64
C ILE A 30 -5.24 2.55 -5.52
N THR A 31 -4.46 3.64 -5.61
CA THR A 31 -3.00 3.62 -5.56
C THR A 31 -2.45 4.54 -4.48
N VAL A 32 -1.61 3.98 -3.61
CA VAL A 32 -0.73 4.77 -2.74
C VAL A 32 0.69 4.72 -3.30
N SER A 33 1.34 5.88 -3.42
CA SER A 33 2.68 6.03 -3.99
C SER A 33 3.50 6.97 -3.14
N SER A 34 4.76 6.63 -2.87
CA SER A 34 5.65 7.48 -2.06
C SER A 34 5.93 8.87 -2.66
N THR A 35 5.52 9.09 -3.91
CA THR A 35 5.62 10.38 -4.62
C THR A 35 4.34 11.23 -4.58
N ARG A 36 3.25 10.73 -3.97
CA ARG A 36 1.94 11.38 -3.98
C ARG A 36 1.53 11.97 -2.63
N GLY A 37 2.50 12.30 -1.77
CA GLY A 37 2.24 12.89 -0.46
C GLY A 37 1.66 11.89 0.53
N VAL A 38 2.44 10.87 0.88
CA VAL A 38 2.09 9.90 1.93
C VAL A 38 2.35 10.49 3.31
N GLU A 39 1.52 10.13 4.28
CA GLU A 39 1.80 10.39 5.70
C GLU A 39 2.86 9.40 6.19
N ILE A 40 3.96 9.91 6.74
CA ILE A 40 5.08 9.11 7.22
C ILE A 40 5.03 9.08 8.74
N ASN A 41 5.14 7.89 9.32
CA ASN A 41 5.20 7.70 10.76
C ASN A 41 6.51 8.28 11.34
N PRO A 42 6.57 8.59 12.65
CA PRO A 42 7.79 9.12 13.28
C PRO A 42 9.04 8.25 13.12
N ASP A 43 8.88 6.93 12.98
CA ASP A 43 9.96 5.98 12.76
C ASP A 43 10.42 5.89 11.28
N GLY A 44 9.75 6.61 10.37
CA GLY A 44 10.00 6.59 8.93
C GLY A 44 9.23 5.53 8.15
N SER A 45 8.39 4.72 8.82
CA SER A 45 7.51 3.76 8.15
C SER A 45 6.28 4.46 7.56
N VAL A 46 5.53 3.75 6.71
CA VAL A 46 4.26 4.25 6.17
C VAL A 46 3.20 3.18 6.33
N ASP A 47 2.15 3.46 7.11
CA ASP A 47 0.97 2.60 7.21
C ASP A 47 0.06 2.84 6.03
N ILE A 48 -0.36 1.75 5.37
CA ILE A 48 -1.26 1.80 4.21
C ILE A 48 -2.52 1.02 4.56
N TYR A 49 -3.66 1.68 4.49
CA TYR A 49 -4.94 1.15 4.92
C TYR A 49 -5.77 0.72 3.73
N PHE A 50 -6.46 -0.41 3.84
CA PHE A 50 -7.37 -0.94 2.81
C PHE A 50 -8.71 -1.21 3.46
N GLY A 51 -9.77 -0.54 3.02
CA GLY A 51 -11.08 -0.62 3.67
C GLY A 51 -12.14 0.19 2.95
N GLN A 52 -13.41 0.08 3.36
CA GLN A 52 -14.49 0.87 2.75
C GLN A 52 -14.44 2.34 3.15
N GLU A 53 -13.89 2.62 4.32
CA GLU A 53 -13.72 3.95 4.88
C GLU A 53 -12.28 4.13 5.33
N ALA A 54 -11.76 5.35 5.20
CA ALA A 54 -10.47 5.70 5.76
C ALA A 54 -10.55 5.71 7.28
N PRO A 55 -9.57 5.13 7.99
CA PRO A 55 -9.37 5.46 9.40
C PRO A 55 -9.17 6.97 9.54
N LYS A 56 -9.75 7.55 10.60
CA LYS A 56 -9.72 9.00 10.83
C LYS A 56 -8.30 9.56 10.78
N GLY A 57 -8.06 10.53 9.91
CA GLY A 57 -6.75 11.17 9.77
C GLY A 57 -5.73 10.34 9.00
N LYS A 58 -6.14 9.26 8.32
CA LYS A 58 -5.28 8.39 7.50
C LYS A 58 -5.68 8.39 6.02
N GLU A 59 -6.43 9.40 5.60
CA GLU A 59 -6.98 9.53 4.25
C GLU A 59 -5.89 9.55 3.17
N ALA A 60 -4.70 10.09 3.49
CA ALA A 60 -3.56 10.16 2.56
C ALA A 60 -2.96 8.79 2.22
N ASN A 61 -3.11 7.79 3.10
CA ASN A 61 -2.54 6.45 2.94
C ASN A 61 -3.60 5.37 2.82
N TRP A 62 -4.82 5.72 2.43
CA TRP A 62 -5.94 4.81 2.36
C TRP A 62 -6.31 4.45 0.92
N VAL A 63 -6.60 3.17 0.70
CA VAL A 63 -7.10 2.61 -0.54
C VAL A 63 -8.55 2.12 -0.32
N PRO A 64 -9.54 2.69 -1.03
CA PRO A 64 -10.92 2.25 -0.93
C PRO A 64 -11.09 0.84 -1.48
N THR A 65 -11.89 0.04 -0.78
CA THR A 65 -12.27 -1.32 -1.17
C THR A 65 -13.78 -1.47 -1.16
N VAL A 66 -14.30 -2.57 -1.71
CA VAL A 66 -15.74 -2.81 -1.84
C VAL A 66 -16.16 -3.95 -0.91
N SER A 67 -17.18 -3.72 -0.06
CA SER A 67 -17.69 -4.76 0.85
C SER A 67 -18.06 -6.03 0.11
N GLY A 68 -17.74 -7.19 0.69
CA GLY A 68 -18.06 -8.50 0.12
C GLY A 68 -17.30 -8.84 -1.16
N LYS A 69 -16.39 -7.98 -1.64
CA LYS A 69 -15.61 -8.20 -2.85
C LYS A 69 -14.13 -8.42 -2.53
N GLY A 70 -13.62 -9.58 -2.94
CA GLY A 70 -12.20 -9.87 -2.82
C GLY A 70 -11.36 -9.02 -3.78
N PHE A 71 -10.18 -8.60 -3.32
CA PHE A 71 -9.17 -7.89 -4.11
C PHE A 71 -7.79 -8.47 -3.81
N PHE A 72 -6.81 -8.10 -4.63
CA PHE A 72 -5.40 -8.28 -4.32
C PHE A 72 -4.66 -6.98 -4.60
N VAL A 73 -3.43 -6.88 -4.10
CA VAL A 73 -2.59 -5.71 -4.38
C VAL A 73 -1.35 -6.11 -5.17
N VAL A 74 -0.81 -5.16 -5.90
CA VAL A 74 0.54 -5.27 -6.47
C VAL A 74 1.39 -4.15 -5.91
N PHE A 75 2.38 -4.54 -5.10
CA PHE A 75 3.46 -3.65 -4.69
C PHE A 75 4.52 -3.59 -5.80
N ARG A 76 4.97 -2.38 -6.11
CA ARG A 76 5.93 -2.10 -7.16
C ARG A 76 7.06 -1.26 -6.58
N PHE A 77 8.27 -1.68 -6.89
CA PHE A 77 9.51 -1.01 -6.50
C PHE A 77 10.23 -0.50 -7.74
N TYR A 78 10.52 0.80 -7.76
CA TYR A 78 11.11 1.46 -8.92
C TYR A 78 12.59 1.76 -8.66
N GLY A 79 13.46 1.07 -9.40
CA GLY A 79 14.90 1.14 -9.21
C GLY A 79 15.35 0.40 -7.94
N THR A 80 15.02 -0.88 -7.83
CA THR A 80 15.39 -1.74 -6.69
C THR A 80 16.91 -1.77 -6.47
N LEU A 81 17.31 -1.72 -5.21
CA LEU A 81 18.70 -1.86 -4.74
C LEU A 81 18.95 -3.28 -4.20
N GLU A 82 20.21 -3.59 -3.90
CA GLU A 82 20.69 -4.90 -3.47
C GLU A 82 19.88 -5.51 -2.31
N GLY A 83 19.49 -4.70 -1.31
CA GLY A 83 18.71 -5.21 -0.18
C GLY A 83 17.33 -5.80 -0.54
N TYR A 84 16.73 -5.40 -1.67
CA TYR A 84 15.53 -6.05 -2.20
C TYR A 84 15.86 -7.40 -2.84
N ILE A 85 16.95 -7.45 -3.60
CA ILE A 85 17.39 -8.62 -4.38
C ILE A 85 17.87 -9.72 -3.44
N GLU A 86 18.67 -9.36 -2.45
CA GLU A 86 19.24 -10.26 -1.44
C GLU A 86 18.27 -10.57 -0.29
N LYS A 87 17.11 -9.89 -0.25
CA LYS A 87 16.06 -10.08 0.77
C LYS A 87 16.52 -9.78 2.19
N THR A 88 17.48 -8.87 2.35
CA THR A 88 17.88 -8.33 3.67
C THR A 88 16.89 -7.30 4.20
N TRP A 89 16.08 -6.73 3.30
CA TRP A 89 14.88 -5.98 3.61
C TRP A 89 13.66 -6.79 3.18
N VAL A 90 12.62 -6.84 4.01
CA VAL A 90 11.41 -7.66 3.77
C VAL A 90 10.16 -6.83 4.02
N MET A 91 9.14 -7.02 3.18
CA MET A 91 7.84 -6.39 3.35
C MET A 91 7.01 -7.14 4.40
N ASN A 92 6.26 -6.40 5.21
CA ASN A 92 5.33 -6.99 6.17
C ASN A 92 4.10 -7.58 5.46
N ASP A 93 3.52 -8.60 6.07
CA ASP A 93 2.20 -9.09 5.70
C ASP A 93 1.11 -8.07 6.05
N PHE A 94 -0.08 -8.30 5.50
CA PHE A 94 -1.28 -7.54 5.86
C PHE A 94 -1.76 -7.90 7.26
N GLU A 95 -2.11 -6.87 8.04
CA GLU A 95 -2.68 -7.04 9.37
C GLU A 95 -4.15 -6.55 9.40
N PRO A 96 -5.06 -7.30 10.04
CA PRO A 96 -6.42 -6.84 10.23
C PRO A 96 -6.44 -5.67 11.23
N VAL A 97 -6.97 -4.53 10.81
CA VAL A 97 -7.19 -3.38 11.68
C VAL A 97 -8.50 -3.59 12.44
N LYS A 98 -8.43 -3.55 13.78
CA LYS A 98 -9.64 -3.47 14.61
C LYS A 98 -10.10 -2.02 14.62
N LEU A 99 -11.20 -1.73 13.95
CA LEU A 99 -11.89 -0.45 14.12
C LEU A 99 -12.57 -0.49 15.49
N GLY A 100 -12.17 0.42 16.37
CA GLY A 100 -12.76 0.60 17.70
C GLY A 100 -14.10 1.31 17.66
#